data_AF-S9W499-F1
#
_entry.id   AF-S9W499-F1
#
_cell.length_a   1.000
_cell.length_b   1.000
_cell.length_c   1.000
_cell.angle_alpha   90.00
_cell.angle_beta   90.00
_cell.angle_gamma   90.00
#
_symmetry.space_group_name_H-M   'P 1'
#
loop_
_entity.id
_entity.type
_entity.pdbx_description
1 polymer ?
#
loop_
_entity_poly.entity_id
_entity_poly.type
_entity_poly.pdbx_seq_one_letter_code
_entity_poly.pdbx_strand_id
1 'polypeptide(L)'
;MSTRSVKERDVAGMTAFEVSLQYLLLRQDRSYHFIQFLTAVGSLIFFSGLFLVLWLSLVEPVLPMLPLAFAQWLAEQRSSLVTLVVLALIALLLLRASKKKFIIEPGEEMVERLNREVLEPCLGLTFDISSGKLFTDGRIDNMREPDSFYQLRYCLDSHSSN
;
A
#
# COMPACT_ATOMS: atom_id res chain seq x y z
N MET A 1 2.54 -40.25 31.46
CA MET A 1 2.59 -38.78 31.40
C MET A 1 2.65 -38.35 29.93
N SER A 2 1.57 -37.75 29.43
CA SER A 2 1.37 -37.44 28.00
C SER A 2 2.14 -36.19 27.59
N THR A 3 3.35 -36.36 27.07
CA THR A 3 4.12 -35.28 26.41
C THR A 3 3.71 -35.07 24.95
N ARG A 4 2.94 -36.00 24.36
CA ARG A 4 2.47 -35.91 22.96
C ARG A 4 1.45 -34.79 22.74
N SER A 5 0.48 -34.63 23.64
CA SER A 5 -0.57 -33.61 23.48
C SER A 5 -0.07 -32.18 23.64
N VAL A 6 1.01 -31.97 24.42
CA VAL A 6 1.65 -30.65 24.57
C VAL A 6 2.38 -30.29 23.28
N LYS A 7 3.16 -31.23 22.75
CA LYS A 7 3.91 -31.06 21.50
C LYS A 7 3.01 -30.83 20.27
N GLU A 8 1.86 -31.51 20.18
CA GLU A 8 0.88 -31.28 19.11
C GLU A 8 0.18 -29.92 19.24
N ARG A 9 -0.10 -29.46 20.47
CA ARG A 9 -0.71 -28.15 20.72
C ARG A 9 0.25 -26.99 20.40
N ASP A 10 1.55 -27.17 20.63
CA ASP A 10 2.57 -26.18 20.26
C ASP A 10 2.71 -26.05 18.73
N VAL A 11 2.61 -27.17 17.99
CA VAL A 11 2.64 -27.16 16.51
C VAL A 11 1.38 -26.51 15.91
N ALA A 12 0.21 -26.80 16.48
CA ALA A 12 -1.04 -26.17 16.05
C ALA A 12 -1.05 -24.66 16.36
N GLY A 13 -0.50 -24.25 17.50
CA GLY A 13 -0.38 -22.83 17.88
C GLY A 13 0.58 -22.08 16.96
N MET A 14 1.74 -22.67 16.65
CA MET A 14 2.73 -22.08 15.74
C MET A 14 2.16 -21.91 14.33
N THR A 15 1.53 -22.94 13.76
CA THR A 15 0.92 -22.86 12.43
C THR A 15 -0.24 -21.87 12.37
N ALA A 16 -1.08 -21.79 13.40
CA ALA A 16 -2.13 -20.78 13.48
C ALA A 16 -1.57 -19.36 13.52
N PHE A 17 -0.44 -19.17 14.21
CA PHE A 17 0.25 -17.89 14.29
C PHE A 17 0.92 -17.51 12.96
N GLU A 18 1.56 -18.46 12.25
CA GLU A 18 2.09 -18.25 10.88
C GLU A 18 1.00 -17.80 9.92
N VAL A 19 -0.13 -18.52 9.87
CA VAL A 19 -1.27 -18.17 9.00
C VAL A 19 -1.84 -16.80 9.37
N SER A 20 -1.89 -16.48 10.65
CA SER A 20 -2.35 -15.17 11.12
C SER A 20 -1.42 -14.04 10.68
N LEU A 21 -0.10 -14.23 10.76
CA LEU A 21 0.89 -13.27 10.27
C LEU A 21 0.83 -13.09 8.76
N GLN A 22 0.74 -14.18 8.00
CA GLN A 22 0.55 -14.12 6.55
C GLN A 22 -0.72 -13.34 6.17
N TYR A 23 -1.83 -13.58 6.87
CA TYR A 23 -3.08 -12.85 6.64
C TYR A 23 -2.95 -11.36 6.96
N LEU A 24 -2.26 -11.02 8.06
CA LEU A 24 -2.08 -9.63 8.46
C LEU A 24 -1.19 -8.88 7.46
N LEU A 25 -0.11 -9.51 7.01
CA LEU A 25 0.75 -9.03 5.92
C LEU A 25 -0.02 -8.73 4.64
N LEU A 26 -0.79 -9.71 4.17
CA LEU A 26 -1.64 -9.59 2.97
C LEU A 26 -2.58 -8.38 3.06
N ARG A 27 -3.17 -8.19 4.24
CA ARG A 27 -4.09 -7.10 4.50
C ARG A 27 -3.36 -5.76 4.53
N GLN A 28 -2.17 -5.72 5.13
CA GLN A 28 -1.36 -4.52 5.21
C GLN A 28 -0.88 -4.09 3.82
N ASP A 29 -0.32 -4.99 3.02
CA ASP A 29 0.14 -4.67 1.66
C ASP A 29 -0.99 -4.17 0.76
N ARG A 30 -2.18 -4.80 0.83
CA ARG A 30 -3.35 -4.30 0.10
C ARG A 30 -3.74 -2.90 0.53
N SER A 31 -3.72 -2.60 1.83
CA SER A 31 -4.04 -1.26 2.31
C SER A 31 -2.98 -0.22 1.92
N TYR A 32 -1.70 -0.62 1.94
CA TYR A 32 -0.58 0.19 1.47
C TYR A 32 -0.72 0.54 -0.02
N HIS A 33 -0.90 -0.47 -0.88
CA HIS A 33 -1.06 -0.26 -2.32
C HIS A 33 -2.33 0.51 -2.67
N PHE A 34 -3.42 0.28 -1.93
CA PHE A 34 -4.66 1.04 -2.11
C PHE A 34 -4.44 2.53 -1.82
N ILE A 35 -3.71 2.86 -0.75
CA ILE A 35 -3.40 4.24 -0.39
C ILE A 35 -2.40 4.86 -1.37
N GLN A 36 -1.41 4.10 -1.83
CA GLN A 36 -0.51 4.54 -2.91
C GLN A 36 -1.31 4.86 -4.19
N PHE A 37 -2.24 3.99 -4.57
CA PHE A 37 -3.11 4.19 -5.72
C PHE A 37 -3.98 5.46 -5.56
N LEU A 38 -4.64 5.64 -4.41
CA LEU A 38 -5.40 6.86 -4.11
C LEU A 38 -4.53 8.12 -4.17
N THR A 39 -3.29 8.02 -3.67
CA THR A 39 -2.34 9.13 -3.72
C THR A 39 -1.94 9.45 -5.16
N ALA A 40 -1.71 8.43 -6.00
CA ALA A 40 -1.36 8.60 -7.41
C ALA A 40 -2.53 9.17 -8.22
N VAL A 41 -3.76 8.70 -7.99
CA VAL A 41 -4.96 9.25 -8.63
C VAL A 41 -5.18 10.70 -8.18
N GLY A 42 -5.08 10.96 -6.88
CA GLY A 42 -5.21 12.31 -6.34
C GLY A 42 -4.15 13.27 -6.90
N SER A 43 -2.90 12.81 -7.04
CA SER A 43 -1.83 13.64 -7.59
C SER A 43 -2.03 13.90 -9.07
N LEU A 44 -2.48 12.90 -9.84
CA LEU A 44 -2.83 13.07 -11.26
C LEU A 44 -3.93 14.12 -11.42
N ILE A 45 -5.01 14.06 -10.64
CA ILE A 45 -6.11 15.05 -10.67
C ILE A 45 -5.59 16.44 -10.30
N PHE A 46 -4.72 16.53 -9.29
CA PHE A 46 -4.14 17.81 -8.88
C PHE A 46 -3.24 18.41 -9.97
N PHE A 47 -2.34 17.63 -10.56
CA PHE A 47 -1.45 18.09 -11.63
C PHE A 47 -2.20 18.42 -12.92
N SER A 48 -3.22 17.64 -13.30
CA SER A 48 -4.03 17.95 -14.48
C SER A 48 -4.85 19.22 -14.27
N GLY A 49 -5.42 19.43 -13.08
CA GLY A 49 -6.09 20.66 -12.71
C GLY A 49 -5.15 21.88 -12.72
N LEU A 50 -3.95 21.75 -12.16
CA LEU A 50 -2.91 22.79 -12.21
C LEU A 50 -2.53 23.13 -13.65
N PHE A 51 -2.34 22.11 -14.49
CA PHE A 51 -2.01 22.30 -15.90
C PHE A 51 -3.12 23.06 -16.64
N LEU A 52 -4.39 22.70 -16.40
CA LEU A 52 -5.53 23.41 -16.98
C LEU A 52 -5.61 24.87 -16.51
N VAL A 53 -5.36 25.14 -15.22
CA VAL A 53 -5.32 26.52 -14.70
C VAL A 53 -4.19 27.32 -15.36
N LEU A 54 -3.01 26.73 -15.50
CA LEU A 54 -1.86 27.38 -16.12
C LEU A 54 -2.08 27.63 -17.62
N TRP A 55 -2.69 26.66 -18.31
CA TRP A 55 -3.12 26.80 -19.70
C TRP A 55 -4.14 27.93 -19.85
N LEU A 56 -5.15 27.99 -18.99
CA LEU A 56 -6.15 29.07 -18.99
C LEU A 56 -5.49 30.43 -18.79
N SER A 57 -4.50 30.55 -17.90
CA SER A 57 -3.74 31.80 -17.70
C SER A 57 -2.88 32.18 -18.91
N LEU A 58 -2.37 31.22 -19.67
CA LEU A 58 -1.66 31.48 -20.93
C LEU A 58 -2.63 31.91 -22.06
N VAL A 59 -3.87 31.44 -22.03
CA VAL A 59 -4.91 31.77 -23.02
C VAL A 59 -5.63 33.08 -22.67
N GLU A 60 -5.61 33.50 -21.40
CA GLU A 60 -6.13 34.78 -20.88
C GLU A 60 -5.77 36.02 -21.72
N PRO A 61 -4.53 36.22 -22.22
CA PRO A 61 -4.21 37.35 -23.11
C PRO A 61 -4.92 37.31 -24.49
N VAL A 62 -5.44 36.15 -24.92
CA VAL A 62 -6.13 35.95 -26.20
C VAL A 62 -7.66 36.01 -26.04
N LEU A 63 -8.18 35.89 -24.80
CA LEU A 63 -9.61 36.03 -24.47
C LEU A 63 -10.32 37.28 -25.03
N PRO A 64 -9.73 38.49 -25.11
CA PRO A 64 -10.45 39.65 -25.65
C PRO A 64 -10.79 39.51 -27.13
N MET A 65 -10.22 38.54 -27.85
CA MET A 65 -10.59 38.22 -29.23
C MET A 65 -11.73 37.20 -29.35
N LEU A 66 -12.20 36.63 -28.23
CA LEU A 66 -13.28 35.65 -28.22
C LEU A 66 -14.65 36.29 -27.94
N PRO A 67 -15.75 35.67 -28.40
CA PRO A 67 -17.09 36.15 -28.14
C PRO A 67 -17.36 36.23 -26.63
N LEU A 68 -18.02 37.31 -26.19
CA LEU A 68 -18.25 37.66 -24.79
C LEU A 68 -18.83 36.50 -23.96
N ALA A 69 -19.76 35.74 -24.55
CA ALA A 69 -20.39 34.58 -23.91
C ALA A 69 -19.39 33.46 -23.58
N PHE A 70 -18.38 33.25 -24.43
CA PHE A 70 -17.35 32.25 -24.22
C PHE A 70 -16.33 32.69 -23.15
N ALA A 71 -15.99 33.98 -23.13
CA ALA A 71 -15.14 34.54 -22.08
C ALA A 71 -15.79 34.47 -20.69
N GLN A 72 -17.09 34.74 -20.58
CA GLN A 72 -17.85 34.59 -19.33
C GLN A 72 -17.91 33.13 -18.88
N TRP A 73 -18.20 32.20 -19.79
CA TRP A 73 -18.20 30.76 -19.50
C TRP A 73 -16.83 30.27 -18.99
N LEU A 74 -15.73 30.71 -19.62
CA LEU A 74 -14.37 30.38 -19.17
C LEU A 74 -14.03 30.92 -17.78
N ALA A 75 -14.46 32.15 -17.47
CA ALA A 75 -14.25 32.75 -16.15
C ALA A 75 -14.99 31.96 -15.04
N GLU A 76 -16.20 31.50 -15.34
CA GLU A 76 -17.01 30.68 -14.43
C GLU A 76 -16.35 29.31 -14.20
N GLN A 77 -15.87 28.66 -15.27
CA GLN A 77 -15.13 27.39 -15.19
C GLN A 77 -13.80 27.52 -14.42
N ARG A 78 -13.07 28.64 -14.57
CA ARG A 78 -11.82 28.88 -13.83
C ARG A 78 -12.04 28.83 -12.31
N SER A 79 -13.12 29.45 -11.82
CA SER A 79 -13.44 29.46 -10.39
C SER A 79 -13.72 28.05 -9.83
N SER A 80 -14.47 27.24 -10.59
CA SER A 80 -14.75 25.84 -10.25
C SER A 80 -13.49 24.97 -10.31
N LEU A 81 -12.62 25.18 -11.31
CA LEU A 81 -11.36 24.46 -11.42
C LEU A 81 -10.40 24.76 -10.27
N VAL A 82 -10.27 26.03 -9.88
CA VAL A 82 -9.42 26.44 -8.74
C VAL A 82 -9.92 25.79 -7.44
N THR A 83 -11.23 25.79 -7.18
CA THR A 83 -11.79 25.13 -5.99
C THR A 83 -11.56 23.62 -6.01
N LEU A 84 -11.70 22.96 -7.17
CA LEU A 84 -11.35 21.54 -7.33
C LEU A 84 -9.87 21.26 -7.05
N VAL A 85 -8.95 22.08 -7.54
CA VAL A 85 -7.51 21.93 -7.29
C VAL A 85 -7.19 22.10 -5.80
N VAL A 86 -7.80 23.06 -5.12
CA VAL A 86 -7.63 23.26 -3.68
C VAL A 86 -8.17 22.07 -2.88
N LEU A 87 -9.35 21.55 -3.25
CA LEU A 87 -9.91 20.35 -2.62
C LEU A 87 -9.02 19.12 -2.84
N ALA A 88 -8.50 18.92 -4.05
CA ALA A 88 -7.57 17.85 -4.36
C ALA A 88 -6.28 17.96 -3.55
N LEU A 89 -5.75 19.18 -3.37
CA LEU A 89 -4.59 19.44 -2.51
C LEU A 89 -4.87 19.08 -1.05
N ILE A 90 -6.02 19.51 -0.51
CA ILE A 90 -6.42 19.17 0.87
C ILE A 90 -6.54 17.66 1.03
N ALA A 91 -7.18 16.96 0.07
CA ALA A 91 -7.29 15.51 0.10
C ALA A 91 -5.91 14.82 0.07
N LEU A 92 -4.98 15.30 -0.75
CA LEU A 92 -3.60 14.78 -0.80
C LEU A 92 -2.83 15.04 0.50
N LEU A 93 -3.01 16.20 1.12
CA LEU A 93 -2.42 16.50 2.41
C LEU A 93 -2.98 15.60 3.51
N LEU A 94 -4.28 15.34 3.51
CA LEU A 94 -4.92 14.40 4.42
C LEU A 94 -4.43 12.97 4.20
N LEU A 95 -4.26 12.53 2.95
CA LEU A 95 -3.69 11.22 2.60
C LEU A 95 -2.22 11.10 3.05
N ARG A 96 -1.42 12.15 2.89
CA ARG A 96 -0.04 12.17 3.41
C ARG A 96 0.00 12.17 4.93
N ALA A 97 -0.86 12.96 5.57
CA ALA A 97 -0.95 13.02 7.02
C ALA A 97 -1.42 11.68 7.61
N SER A 98 -2.38 11.00 6.98
CA SER A 98 -2.84 9.68 7.40
C SER A 98 -1.74 8.64 7.23
N LYS A 99 -1.03 8.63 6.09
CA LYS A 99 0.13 7.74 5.89
C LYS A 99 1.18 7.92 6.98
N LYS A 100 1.49 9.16 7.38
CA LYS A 100 2.45 9.46 8.44
C LYS A 100 1.95 9.09 9.84
N LYS A 101 0.66 9.32 10.13
CA LYS A 101 0.06 9.05 11.44
C LYS A 101 -0.12 7.55 11.72
N PHE A 102 -0.49 6.78 10.70
CA PHE A 102 -0.76 5.35 10.84
C PHE A 102 0.43 4.46 10.50
N ILE A 103 1.61 5.04 10.21
CA ILE A 103 2.84 4.31 9.83
C ILE A 103 2.50 3.22 8.81
N ILE A 104 1.84 3.63 7.73
CA ILE A 104 1.41 2.69 6.69
C ILE A 104 2.65 2.37 5.85
N GLU A 105 3.38 1.39 6.34
CA GLU A 105 4.61 0.82 5.81
C GLU A 105 4.31 -0.46 5.02
N PRO A 106 5.15 -0.84 4.05
CA PRO A 106 5.04 -2.12 3.37
C PRO A 106 5.07 -3.27 4.40
N GLY A 107 4.40 -4.37 4.09
CA GLY A 107 4.35 -5.55 4.95
C GLY A 107 5.75 -6.08 5.31
N GLU A 108 6.72 -5.90 4.41
CA GLU A 108 8.13 -6.25 4.66
C GLU A 108 8.75 -5.49 5.83
N GLU A 109 8.64 -4.15 5.85
CA GLU A 109 9.15 -3.32 6.94
C GLU A 109 8.43 -3.62 8.27
N MET A 110 7.13 -3.92 8.20
CA MET A 110 6.33 -4.31 9.38
C MET A 110 6.83 -5.62 9.99
N VAL A 111 7.13 -6.63 9.17
CA VAL A 111 7.68 -7.92 9.64
C VAL A 111 9.10 -7.76 10.14
N GLU A 112 9.94 -6.98 9.46
CA GLU A 112 11.30 -6.72 9.92
C GLU A 112 11.28 -6.08 11.32
N ARG A 113 10.39 -5.09 11.54
CA ARG A 113 10.19 -4.50 12.86
C ARG A 113 9.63 -5.52 13.86
N LEU A 114 8.65 -6.32 13.47
CA LEU A 114 8.07 -7.34 14.35
C LEU A 114 9.11 -8.40 14.75
N ASN A 115 9.95 -8.81 13.82
CA ASN A 115 11.06 -9.73 14.06
C ASN A 115 12.02 -9.14 15.10
N ARG A 116 12.50 -7.92 14.85
CA ARG A 116 13.49 -7.25 15.68
C ARG A 116 12.97 -6.86 17.07
N GLU A 117 11.73 -6.38 17.17
CA GLU A 117 11.20 -5.80 18.41
C GLU A 117 10.46 -6.81 19.28
N VAL A 118 9.93 -7.90 18.71
CA VAL A 118 9.05 -8.83 19.43
C VAL A 118 9.47 -10.29 19.25
N LEU A 119 9.50 -10.81 18.02
CA LEU A 119 9.64 -12.26 17.80
C LEU A 119 11.02 -12.77 18.25
N GLU A 120 12.09 -12.07 17.88
CA GLU A 120 13.45 -12.47 18.25
C GLU A 120 13.72 -12.26 19.75
N PRO A 121 13.47 -11.07 20.35
CA PRO A 121 13.78 -10.84 21.77
C PRO A 121 12.83 -11.55 22.75
N CYS A 122 11.55 -11.76 22.40
CA CYS A 122 10.58 -12.36 23.33
C CYS A 122 10.34 -13.85 23.08
N LEU A 123 10.48 -14.33 21.84
CA LEU A 123 10.13 -15.69 21.46
C LEU A 123 11.29 -16.49 20.87
N GLY A 124 12.44 -15.85 20.58
CA GLY A 124 13.57 -16.50 19.88
C GLY A 124 13.19 -16.96 18.47
N LEU A 125 12.18 -16.31 17.87
CA LEU A 125 11.60 -16.67 16.58
C LEU A 125 11.89 -15.57 15.55
N THR A 126 11.96 -15.96 14.27
CA THR A 126 12.00 -15.04 13.14
C THR A 126 10.99 -15.49 12.09
N PHE A 127 10.19 -14.57 11.59
CA PHE A 127 9.24 -14.83 10.50
C PHE A 127 9.90 -14.45 9.17
N ASP A 128 10.08 -15.42 8.29
CA ASP A 128 10.53 -15.18 6.93
C ASP A 128 9.32 -15.00 6.00
N ILE A 129 9.28 -13.87 5.33
CA ILE A 129 8.19 -13.46 4.43
C ILE A 129 8.17 -14.32 3.18
N SER A 130 9.35 -14.71 2.69
CA SER A 130 9.49 -15.45 1.42
C SER A 130 8.93 -16.87 1.54
N SER A 131 9.26 -17.57 2.63
CA SER A 131 8.72 -18.89 2.94
C SER A 131 7.38 -18.86 3.69
N GLY A 132 7.05 -17.74 4.33
CA GLY A 132 5.87 -17.57 5.17
C GLY A 132 5.91 -18.36 6.48
N LYS A 133 7.10 -18.75 6.95
CA LYS A 133 7.29 -19.65 8.11
C LYS A 133 8.04 -18.98 9.26
N LEU A 134 7.83 -19.50 10.46
CA LEU A 134 8.59 -19.13 11.65
C LEU A 134 9.79 -20.04 11.86
N PHE A 135 10.93 -19.44 12.15
CA PHE A 135 12.18 -20.13 12.43
C PHE A 135 12.62 -19.84 13.86
N THR A 136 13.00 -20.88 14.61
CA THR A 136 13.69 -20.73 15.90
C THR A 136 15.20 -20.71 15.62
N ASP A 137 15.85 -19.65 16.10
CA ASP A 137 17.29 -19.40 16.19
C ASP A 137 18.24 -20.25 15.30
N GLY A 138 18.83 -19.61 14.27
CA GLY A 138 20.07 -20.07 13.62
C GLY A 138 20.00 -21.09 12.47
N ARG A 139 18.81 -21.48 11.98
CA ARG A 139 18.69 -22.34 10.78
C ARG A 139 18.06 -21.60 9.61
N ILE A 140 18.80 -20.62 9.07
CA ILE A 140 18.51 -20.02 7.75
C ILE A 140 19.10 -20.89 6.62
N ASP A 141 19.97 -21.85 6.92
CA ASP A 141 20.61 -22.67 5.88
C ASP A 141 19.79 -23.92 5.50
N ASN A 142 19.32 -23.91 4.26
CA ASN A 142 19.08 -25.08 3.39
C ASN A 142 17.81 -25.93 3.61
N MET A 143 16.62 -25.32 3.66
CA MET A 143 15.41 -26.05 3.26
C MET A 143 14.90 -25.59 1.89
N ARG A 144 15.17 -26.43 0.90
CA ARG A 144 14.62 -26.45 -0.45
C ARG A 144 13.11 -26.15 -0.41
N GLU A 145 12.70 -25.09 -1.11
CA GLU A 145 11.34 -24.60 -1.23
C GLU A 145 10.34 -25.73 -1.54
N PRO A 146 9.22 -25.80 -0.81
CA PRO A 146 7.92 -26.01 -1.41
C PRO A 146 7.25 -24.63 -1.51
N ASP A 147 6.83 -24.28 -2.73
CA ASP A 147 6.22 -23.01 -3.12
C ASP A 147 5.43 -22.34 -1.99
N SER A 148 5.80 -21.09 -1.67
CA SER A 148 5.13 -20.35 -0.62
C SER A 148 3.66 -20.12 -0.99
N PHE A 149 2.78 -20.09 0.01
CA PHE A 149 1.34 -19.84 -0.21
C PHE A 149 1.10 -18.49 -0.93
N TYR A 150 2.04 -17.56 -0.82
CA TYR A 150 2.08 -16.30 -1.56
C TYR A 150 2.30 -16.49 -3.06
N GLN A 151 3.29 -17.30 -3.46
CA GLN A 151 3.51 -17.63 -4.88
C GLN A 151 2.31 -18.37 -5.46
N LEU A 152 1.75 -19.34 -4.72
CA LEU A 152 0.55 -20.07 -5.15
C LEU A 152 -0.66 -19.17 -5.36
N ARG A 153 -0.83 -18.10 -4.57
CA ARG A 153 -2.01 -17.23 -4.64
C ARG A 153 -1.90 -16.07 -5.63
N TYR A 154 -0.69 -15.64 -5.98
CA TYR A 154 -0.47 -14.46 -6.83
C TYR A 154 0.26 -14.74 -8.14
N CYS A 155 0.92 -15.89 -8.33
CA CYS A 155 1.56 -16.24 -9.62
C CYS A 155 0.68 -17.07 -10.55
N LEU A 156 -0.51 -17.53 -10.14
CA LEU A 156 -1.39 -18.37 -10.95
C LEU A 156 -1.95 -17.69 -12.22
N ASP A 157 -1.77 -16.38 -12.40
CA ASP A 157 -2.25 -15.65 -13.58
C ASP A 157 -1.15 -15.30 -14.62
N SER A 158 0.10 -15.76 -14.44
CA SER A 158 1.21 -15.39 -15.35
C SER A 158 1.60 -16.42 -16.41
N HIS A 159 0.98 -17.61 -16.43
CA HIS A 159 1.28 -18.66 -17.42
C HIS A 159 0.04 -19.38 -17.98
N SER A 160 -0.96 -18.62 -18.46
CA SER A 160 -2.01 -19.14 -19.37
C SER A 160 -2.07 -18.37 -20.69
N SER A 161 -0.92 -18.08 -21.29
CA SER A 161 -0.86 -17.79 -22.72
C SER A 161 0.39 -18.42 -23.33
N ASN A 162 0.20 -19.61 -23.89
CA ASN A 162 0.83 -20.12 -25.11
C ASN A 162 0.03 -21.32 -25.61
#